data_AF-A0A317UCS3-F1
#
_entry.id   AF-A0A317UCS3-F1
#
_cell.length_a   1.000
_cell.length_b   1.000
_cell.length_c   1.000
_cell.angle_alpha   90.00
_cell.angle_beta   90.00
_cell.angle_gamma   90.00
#
_symmetry.space_group_name_H-M   'P 1'
#
loop_
_entity.id
_entity.type
_entity.pdbx_description
1 polymer ?
#
loop_
_entity_poly.entity_id
_entity_poly.type
_entity_poly.pdbx_seq_one_letter_code
_entity_poly.pdbx_strand_id
1 'polypeptide(L)'
;MIWNEEISFDGFQKKIDEWYKDKDFELCDPPISAQFALDLIFKTLVDDREDYPYLTTMSENTEQTNSIMLDLILRKYSRKYRKYLKLKKKNK
;
A
#
# COMPACT_ATOMS: atom_id res chain seq x y z
N MET A 1 0.45 8.97 9.43
CA MET A 1 1.80 8.44 9.13
C MET A 1 2.43 9.52 8.28
N ILE A 2 3.50 10.17 8.74
CA ILE A 2 4.19 11.22 7.98
C ILE A 2 4.99 10.47 6.91
N TRP A 3 4.35 10.16 5.79
CA TRP A 3 4.95 9.36 4.73
C TRP A 3 6.31 9.94 4.36
N ASN A 4 7.32 9.08 4.24
CA ASN A 4 8.61 9.50 3.68
C ASN A 4 8.34 10.14 2.30
N GLU A 5 9.02 11.25 1.98
CA GLU A 5 8.88 11.97 0.71
C GLU A 5 9.12 11.04 -0.51
N GLU A 6 9.93 9.99 -0.29
CA GLU A 6 10.16 8.93 -1.27
C GLU A 6 8.94 8.05 -1.57
N ILE A 7 7.93 7.98 -0.70
CA ILE A 7 6.65 7.31 -0.95
C ILE A 7 5.79 8.22 -1.81
N SER A 8 6.16 8.33 -3.08
CA SER A 8 5.51 9.18 -4.09
C SER A 8 5.66 8.55 -5.46
N PHE A 9 4.91 9.05 -6.45
CA PHE A 9 5.10 8.60 -7.83
C PHE A 9 6.50 8.94 -8.35
N ASP A 10 7.05 10.09 -7.98
CA ASP A 10 8.42 10.48 -8.35
C ASP A 10 9.46 9.57 -7.67
N GLY A 11 9.29 9.27 -6.39
CA GLY A 11 10.16 8.33 -5.69
C GLY A 11 10.06 6.90 -6.24
N PHE A 12 8.88 6.50 -6.72
CA PHE A 12 8.70 5.22 -7.41
C PHE A 12 9.43 5.19 -8.76
N GLN A 13 9.27 6.24 -9.57
CA GLN A 13 9.95 6.34 -10.86
C GLN A 13 11.47 6.38 -10.69
N LYS A 14 11.98 7.11 -9.69
CA LYS A 14 13.41 7.15 -9.38
C LYS A 14 13.98 5.75 -9.08
N LYS A 15 13.24 4.91 -8.34
CA LYS A 15 13.66 3.51 -8.08
C LYS A 15 13.66 2.66 -9.34
N ILE A 16 12.72 2.90 -10.25
CA ILE A 16 12.69 2.26 -11.56
C ILE A 16 13.94 2.67 -12.37
N ASP A 17 14.19 3.96 -12.49
CA ASP A 17 15.30 4.52 -13.27
C ASP A 17 16.66 4.07 -12.72
N GLU A 18 16.83 4.07 -11.39
CA GLU A 18 18.04 3.56 -10.73
C GLU A 18 18.29 2.08 -11.02
N TRP A 19 17.24 1.26 -11.09
CA TRP A 19 17.37 -0.16 -11.40
C TRP A 19 17.79 -0.42 -12.86
N TYR A 20 17.31 0.42 -13.78
CA TYR A 20 17.62 0.35 -15.21
C TYR A 20 18.93 1.00 -15.63
N LYS A 21 19.57 1.79 -14.76
CA LYS A 21 20.74 2.63 -15.08
C LYS A 21 21.90 1.91 -15.79
N ASP A 22 22.05 0.61 -15.55
CA ASP A 22 23.09 -0.23 -16.16
C ASP A 22 22.50 -1.46 -16.88
N LYS A 23 21.21 -1.42 -17.27
CA LYS A 23 20.47 -2.53 -17.89
C LYS A 23 19.80 -2.10 -19.19
N ASP A 24 20.60 -1.92 -20.24
CA ASP A 24 20.14 -1.40 -21.54
C ASP A 24 19.09 -2.27 -22.27
N PHE A 25 18.90 -3.54 -21.88
CA PHE A 25 18.08 -4.50 -22.65
C PHE A 25 17.16 -5.43 -21.82
N GLU A 26 17.07 -5.27 -20.50
CA GLU A 26 16.16 -6.10 -19.70
C GLU A 26 14.73 -5.56 -19.74
N LEU A 27 13.82 -6.27 -20.41
CA LEU A 27 12.37 -5.99 -20.47
C LEU A 27 11.61 -6.52 -19.24
N CYS A 28 12.23 -6.48 -18.06
CA CYS A 28 11.64 -6.96 -16.81
C CYS A 28 11.28 -5.79 -15.91
N ASP A 29 10.13 -5.85 -15.24
CA ASP A 29 9.78 -4.85 -14.22
C ASP A 29 10.75 -4.91 -13.04
N PRO A 30 11.18 -3.76 -12.51
CA PRO A 30 12.11 -3.73 -11.39
C PRO A 30 11.46 -4.34 -10.14
N PRO A 31 12.23 -5.11 -9.34
CA PRO A 31 11.75 -5.61 -8.07
C PRO A 31 11.54 -4.43 -7.10
N ILE A 32 10.34 -4.35 -6.54
CA ILE A 32 9.97 -3.29 -5.59
C ILE A 32 9.69 -3.93 -4.24
N SER A 33 10.09 -3.24 -3.17
CA SER A 33 9.76 -3.65 -1.81
C SER A 33 8.24 -3.72 -1.63
N ALA A 34 7.75 -4.84 -1.12
CA ALA A 34 6.32 -5.03 -0.84
C ALA A 34 5.77 -3.98 0.13
N GLN A 35 6.58 -3.55 1.10
CA GLN A 35 6.21 -2.49 2.03
C GLN A 35 6.02 -1.15 1.29
N PHE A 36 6.98 -0.79 0.43
CA PHE A 36 6.91 0.44 -0.35
C PHE A 36 5.67 0.47 -1.26
N ALA A 37 5.37 -0.65 -1.92
CA ALA A 37 4.19 -0.77 -2.77
C ALA A 37 2.88 -0.60 -1.98
N LEU A 38 2.78 -1.24 -0.81
CA LEU A 38 1.61 -1.11 0.06
C LEU A 38 1.44 0.32 0.55
N ASP A 39 2.53 0.97 0.99
CA ASP A 39 2.52 2.35 1.46
C ASP A 39 2.10 3.31 0.35
N LEU A 40 2.63 3.14 -0.87
CA LEU A 40 2.27 3.97 -2.02
C LEU A 40 0.79 3.80 -2.40
N ILE A 41 0.29 2.57 -2.47
CA ILE A 41 -1.11 2.29 -2.79
C ILE A 41 -2.03 2.84 -1.71
N PHE A 42 -1.65 2.69 -0.44
CA PHE A 42 -2.43 3.18 0.68
C PHE A 42 -2.50 4.71 0.70
N LYS A 43 -1.34 5.37 0.55
CA LYS A 43 -1.24 6.83 0.45
C LYS A 43 -2.11 7.38 -0.68
N THR A 44 -1.98 6.80 -1.87
CA THR A 44 -2.66 7.32 -3.08
C THR A 44 -4.15 7.00 -3.14
N LEU A 45 -4.59 5.84 -2.64
CA LEU A 45 -5.98 5.42 -2.76
C LEU A 45 -6.81 5.70 -1.51
N VAL A 46 -6.20 5.74 -0.33
CA VAL A 46 -6.94 5.81 0.93
C VAL A 46 -6.70 7.14 1.64
N ASP A 47 -5.46 7.63 1.65
CA ASP A 47 -5.00 8.77 2.48
C ASP A 47 -4.91 10.10 1.72
N ASP A 48 -5.93 10.43 0.92
CA ASP A 48 -6.01 11.68 0.14
C ASP A 48 -6.43 12.91 0.98
N ARG A 49 -6.74 12.73 2.28
CA ARG A 49 -7.35 13.78 3.14
C ARG A 49 -6.82 13.84 4.58
N GLU A 50 -5.63 13.33 4.82
CA GLU A 50 -4.88 13.42 6.07
C GLU A 50 -5.51 12.79 7.33
N ASP A 51 -4.64 12.06 8.02
CA ASP A 51 -4.75 11.52 9.36
C ASP A 51 -5.79 10.41 9.57
N TYR A 52 -5.28 9.19 9.42
CA TYR A 52 -5.66 8.07 10.28
C TYR A 52 -4.73 8.02 11.50
N PRO A 53 -5.06 8.70 12.62
CA PRO A 53 -4.17 8.75 13.78
C PRO A 53 -3.95 7.35 14.35
N TYR A 54 -4.93 6.44 14.21
CA TYR A 54 -4.83 5.08 14.71
C TYR A 54 -3.75 4.24 14.02
N LEU A 55 -3.32 4.59 12.80
CA LEU A 55 -2.18 3.95 12.14
C LEU A 55 -0.83 4.41 12.72
N THR A 56 -0.80 5.55 13.41
CA THR A 56 0.41 6.10 14.05
C THR A 56 0.42 6.01 15.57
N THR A 57 -0.74 5.87 16.22
CA THR A 57 -0.85 5.86 17.70
C THR A 57 -1.06 4.48 18.31
N MET A 58 -1.48 3.45 17.55
CA MET A 58 -1.93 2.18 18.15
C MET A 58 -1.36 0.89 17.52
N SER A 59 -0.50 0.95 16.50
CA SER A 59 0.07 -0.28 15.93
C SER A 59 1.34 -0.70 16.66
N GLU A 60 1.29 -1.82 17.38
CA GLU A 60 2.44 -2.37 18.11
C GLU A 60 3.48 -3.04 17.18
N ASN A 61 3.08 -3.46 15.96
CA ASN A 61 3.97 -4.12 14.97
C ASN A 61 3.58 -3.78 13.51
N THR A 62 4.57 -3.72 12.61
CA THR A 62 4.43 -3.49 11.16
C THR A 62 3.44 -4.42 10.48
N GLU A 63 3.41 -5.70 10.84
CA GLU A 63 2.49 -6.69 10.25
C GLU A 63 1.02 -6.37 10.53
N GLN A 64 0.73 -5.86 11.74
CA GLN A 64 -0.61 -5.43 12.12
C GLN A 64 -1.02 -4.19 11.32
N THR A 65 -0.11 -3.22 11.19
CA THR A 65 -0.31 -2.03 10.35
C THR A 65 -0.62 -2.42 8.91
N ASN A 66 0.18 -3.31 8.33
CA ASN A 66 -0.01 -3.80 6.96
C ASN A 66 -1.35 -4.51 6.79
N SER A 67 -1.76 -5.31 7.76
CA SER A 67 -3.05 -6.00 7.75
C SER A 67 -4.21 -5.01 7.76
N ILE A 68 -4.12 -3.94 8.55
CA ILE A 68 -5.13 -2.87 8.61
C ILE A 68 -5.17 -2.11 7.28
N MET A 69 -4.01 -1.71 6.75
CA MET A 69 -3.92 -1.02 5.45
C MET A 69 -4.57 -1.83 4.33
N LEU A 70 -4.25 -3.12 4.27
CA LEU A 70 -4.83 -4.03 3.29
C LEU A 70 -6.35 -4.18 3.46
N ASP A 71 -6.86 -4.36 4.68
CA ASP A 71 -8.30 -4.44 4.95
C ASP A 71 -9.03 -3.17 4.48
N LEU A 72 -8.47 -1.99 4.76
CA LEU A 72 -9.03 -0.70 4.34
C LEU A 72 -9.07 -0.55 2.82
N ILE A 73 -7.96 -0.86 2.13
CA ILE A 73 -7.88 -0.84 0.66
C ILE A 73 -8.93 -1.80 0.08
N LEU A 74 -8.97 -3.05 0.55
CA LEU A 74 -9.90 -4.05 0.04
C LEU A 74 -11.36 -3.69 0.32
N ARG A 75 -11.67 -3.10 1.47
CA ARG A 75 -13.02 -2.62 1.77
C ARG A 75 -13.46 -1.51 0.84
N LYS A 76 -12.57 -0.56 0.53
CA LYS A 76 -12.88 0.59 -0.33
C LYS A 76 -12.96 0.18 -1.80
N TYR A 77 -12.02 -0.62 -2.30
CA TYR A 77 -11.88 -0.87 -3.73
C TYR A 77 -12.28 -2.29 -4.19
N SER A 78 -12.24 -3.32 -3.33
CA SER A 78 -12.58 -4.70 -3.75
C SER A 78 -14.04 -5.07 -3.50
N ARG A 79 -14.83 -5.12 -4.59
CA ARG A 79 -16.22 -5.62 -4.55
C ARG A 79 -16.30 -7.07 -4.06
N LYS A 80 -15.36 -7.92 -4.48
CA LYS A 80 -15.29 -9.33 -4.08
C LYS A 80 -15.10 -9.46 -2.57
N TYR A 81 -14.19 -8.67 -2.00
CA TYR A 81 -13.94 -8.66 -0.56
C TYR A 81 -15.15 -8.17 0.25
N ARG A 82 -15.82 -7.11 -0.20
CA ARG A 82 -17.07 -6.65 0.43
C ARG A 82 -18.17 -7.72 0.43
N LYS A 83 -18.31 -8.50 -0.65
CA LYS A 83 -19.25 -9.64 -0.70
C LYS A 83 -18.86 -10.72 0.32
N TYR A 84 -17.58 -11.06 0.40
CA TYR A 84 -17.06 -12.01 1.38
C TYR A 84 -17.40 -11.59 2.83
N LEU A 85 -17.16 -10.32 3.20
CA LEU A 85 -17.49 -9.81 4.53
C LEU A 85 -18.99 -9.89 4.84
N LYS A 86 -19.86 -9.63 3.86
CA LYS A 86 -21.33 -9.75 4.02
C LYS A 86 -21.76 -11.19 4.28
N LEU A 87 -21.18 -12.16 3.57
CA LEU A 87 -21.46 -13.58 3.79
C LEU A 87 -20.99 -14.04 5.17
N LYS A 88 -19.78 -13.64 5.57
CA LYS A 88 -19.22 -13.95 6.88
C LYS A 88 -20.09 -13.45 8.03
N LYS A 89 -20.72 -12.28 7.90
CA LYS A 89 -21.66 -11.73 8.90
C LYS A 89 -22.99 -12.47 8.98
N LYS A 90 -23.46 -13.09 7.89
CA LYS A 90 -24.71 -13.86 7.88
C LYS A 90 -24.55 -15.24 8.48
N ASN A 91 -23.34 -15.79 8.44
CA ASN A 91 -23.01 -17.12 8.94
C ASN A 91 -22.47 -17.09 10.38
N LYS A 92 -22.55 -15.94 11.06
CA LYS A 92 -22.06 -15.70 12.42
C LYS A 92 -23.25 -15.35 13.30
#